data_AF-A0A976D2S1-F1
#
_entry.id   AF-A0A976D2S1-F1
#
_cell.length_a   1.000
_cell.length_b   1.000
_cell.length_c   1.000
_cell.angle_alpha   90.00
_cell.angle_beta   90.00
_cell.angle_gamma   90.00
#
_symmetry.space_group_name_H-M   'P 1'
#
loop_
_entity.id
_entity.type
_entity.pdbx_description
1 polymer ?
#
loop_
_entity_poly.entity_id
_entity_poly.type
_entity_poly.pdbx_seq_one_letter_code
_entity_poly.pdbx_strand_id
1 'polypeptide(L)' 'DPNGKPRTVPQLIPETEDEKKLFEGAMRRRQVRLILAGKMLAQDANELKALFVKD' A
#
# COMPACT_ATOMS: atom_id res chain seq x y z
N ASP A 1 16.20 -12.72 4.47
CA ASP A 1 16.69 -13.82 5.32
C ASP A 1 18.19 -13.61 5.51
N PRO A 2 18.94 -14.46 6.23
CA PRO A 2 20.41 -14.36 6.27
C PRO A 2 21.10 -14.40 4.89
N ASN A 3 20.36 -14.73 3.82
CA ASN A 3 20.83 -14.83 2.43
C ASN A 3 20.36 -13.65 1.55
N GLY A 4 19.87 -12.55 2.14
CA GLY A 4 19.43 -11.35 1.40
C GLY A 4 18.12 -11.48 0.63
N LYS A 5 17.36 -12.57 0.81
CA LYS A 5 16.06 -12.76 0.16
C LYS A 5 14.90 -12.15 0.97
N PRO A 6 13.86 -11.62 0.32
CA PRO A 6 12.63 -11.23 1.01
C PRO A 6 12.05 -12.39 1.82
N ARG A 7 11.58 -12.13 3.05
CA ARG A 7 10.85 -13.09 3.87
C ARG A 7 9.47 -12.53 4.20
N THR A 8 8.50 -13.41 4.32
CA THR A 8 7.19 -13.02 4.83
C THR A 8 7.32 -12.53 6.27
N VAL A 9 6.63 -11.43 6.56
CA VAL A 9 6.50 -10.86 7.90
C VAL A 9 5.03 -10.97 8.32
N PRO A 10 4.74 -11.06 9.63
CA PRO A 10 3.37 -10.98 10.12
C PRO A 10 2.68 -9.71 9.64
N GLN A 11 1.38 -9.79 9.39
CA GLN A 11 0.59 -8.64 9.00
C GLN A 11 0.35 -7.72 10.20
N LEU A 12 0.45 -6.41 9.98
CA LEU A 12 0.07 -5.41 10.96
C LEU A 12 -1.44 -5.16 10.90
N ILE A 13 -2.10 -5.22 12.05
CA ILE A 13 -3.50 -4.83 12.21
C ILE A 13 -3.50 -3.51 12.99
N PRO A 14 -3.90 -2.37 12.38
CA PRO A 14 -4.04 -1.11 13.11
C PRO A 14 -5.24 -1.16 14.05
N GLU A 15 -5.09 -0.66 15.27
CA GLU A 15 -6.14 -0.74 16.30
C GLU A 15 -6.83 0.62 16.48
N THR A 16 -6.03 1.68 16.62
CA THR A 16 -6.54 3.03 16.84
C THR A 16 -6.93 3.72 15.53
N GLU A 17 -7.80 4.73 15.61
CA GLU A 17 -8.21 5.50 14.44
C GLU A 17 -7.04 6.20 13.74
N ASP A 18 -6.05 6.66 14.50
CA ASP A 18 -4.88 7.31 13.93
C ASP A 18 -3.95 6.30 13.24
N GLU A 19 -3.80 5.09 13.79
CA GLU A 19 -3.08 4.01 13.14
C GLU A 19 -3.75 3.57 11.83
N LYS A 20 -5.08 3.48 11.80
CA LYS A 20 -5.84 3.15 10.57
C LYS A 20 -5.57 4.18 9.47
N LYS A 21 -5.65 5.48 9.79
CA LYS A 21 -5.32 6.56 8.83
C LYS A 21 -3.89 6.45 8.31
N LEU A 22 -2.92 6.15 9.19
CA LEU A 22 -1.53 5.96 8.81
C LEU A 22 -1.34 4.73 7.91
N PHE A 23 -2.02 3.63 8.23
CA PHE A 23 -2.00 2.39 7.46
C PHE A 23 -2.55 2.60 6.04
N GLU A 24 -3.72 3.22 5.91
CA GLU A 24 -4.32 3.59 4.62
C GLU A 24 -3.41 4.52 3.81
N GLY A 25 -2.79 5.50 4.47
CA GLY A 25 -1.78 6.37 3.86
C GLY A 25 -0.56 5.61 3.32
N ALA A 26 -0.07 4.62 4.07
CA ALA A 26 1.04 3.78 3.67
C ALA A 26 0.70 2.90 2.45
N MET A 27 -0.52 2.34 2.41
CA MET A 27 -1.00 1.54 1.29
C MET A 27 -1.05 2.34 -0.01
N ARG A 28 -1.52 3.60 0.04
CA ARG A 28 -1.51 4.51 -1.12
C ARG A 28 -0.11 4.78 -1.65
N ARG A 29 0.85 5.11 -0.76
CA ARG A 29 2.26 5.33 -1.15
C ARG A 29 2.88 4.09 -1.79
N ARG A 30 2.55 2.90 -1.29
CA ARG A 30 3.01 1.62 -1.87
C ARG A 30 2.48 1.43 -3.28
N GLN A 31 1.20 1.69 -3.53
CA GLN A 31 0.60 1.57 -4.86
C GLN A 31 1.26 2.53 -5.87
N VAL A 32 1.43 3.81 -5.50
CA VAL A 32 2.15 4.79 -6.33
C VAL A 32 3.57 4.29 -6.67
N ARG A 33 4.32 3.82 -5.67
CA ARG A 33 5.68 3.28 -5.89
C ARG A 33 5.68 2.13 -6.88
N LEU A 34 4.72 1.21 -6.78
CA LEU A 34 4.66 0.04 -7.67
C LEU A 34 4.26 0.42 -9.10
N ILE A 35 3.34 1.37 -9.26
CA ILE A 35 2.96 1.90 -10.57
C ILE A 35 4.15 2.57 -11.25
N LEU A 36 4.85 3.47 -10.55
CA LEU A 36 6.03 4.15 -11.09
C LEU A 36 7.17 3.17 -11.43
N ALA A 37 7.26 2.06 -10.72
CA ALA A 37 8.21 0.99 -11.01
C ALA A 37 7.75 0.02 -12.12
N GLY A 38 6.57 0.22 -12.71
CA GLY A 38 5.99 -0.66 -13.73
C GLY A 38 5.55 -2.04 -13.20
N LYS A 39 5.39 -2.19 -11.88
CA LYS A 39 5.06 -3.46 -11.19
C LYS A 39 3.58 -3.60 -10.81
N MET A 40 2.77 -2.60 -11.13
CA MET A 40 1.33 -2.56 -10.90
C MET A 40 0.70 -1.65 -11.94
N LEU A 41 -0.44 -2.03 -12.53
CA LEU A 41 -1.16 -1.13 -13.42
C LEU A 41 -1.92 -0.10 -12.58
N ALA A 42 -2.01 1.14 -13.07
CA ALA A 42 -2.76 2.19 -12.38
C ALA A 42 -4.24 1.79 -12.16
N GLN A 43 -4.77 0.92 -13.03
CA GLN A 43 -6.12 0.40 -12.90
C GLN A 43 -6.32 -0.57 -11.71
N ASP A 44 -5.25 -1.18 -11.19
CA ASP A 44 -5.35 -2.16 -10.10
C ASP A 44 -5.17 -1.50 -8.71
N ALA A 45 -4.92 -0.19 -8.68
CA ALA A 45 -4.65 0.56 -7.46
C ALA A 45 -5.95 1.13 -6.85
N ASN A 46 -6.72 0.28 -6.16
CA ASN A 46 -8.02 0.64 -5.59
C ASN A 46 -7.97 1.86 -4.65
N GLU A 47 -7.04 1.86 -3.69
CA GLU A 47 -6.87 2.96 -2.71
C GLU A 47 -6.45 4.28 -3.37
N LEU A 48 -5.63 4.20 -4.42
CA LEU A 48 -5.20 5.37 -5.16
C LEU A 48 -6.33 5.91 -6.05
N LYS A 49 -7.09 5.04 -6.72
CA LYS A 49 -8.25 5.41 -7.52
C LYS A 49 -9.32 6.14 -6.70
N ALA A 50 -9.55 5.70 -5.47
CA ALA A 50 -10.54 6.30 -4.57
C ALA A 50 -10.29 7.81 -4.29
N LEU A 51 -9.06 8.31 -4.50
CA LEU A 51 -8.76 9.75 -4.39
C LEU A 51 -9.20 10.58 -5.60
N PHE A 52 -9.35 9.96 -6.77
CA PHE A 52 -9.62 10.66 -8.03
C PHE A 52 -11.05 10.46 -8.56
N VAL A 53 -11.76 9.43 -8.09
CA VAL A 53 -13.13 9.10 -8.53
C VAL A 53 -14.14 9.44 -7.42
N LYS A 54 -13.95 10.58 -6.76
CA LYS A 54 -14.87 11.03 -5.72
C LYS A 54 -16.15 11.56 -6.39
N ASP A 55 -17.22 10.76 -6.35
CA ASP A 55 -18.59 11.27 -6.47
C ASP A 55 -18.99 12.02 -5.19
#